data_AF-A0A520IB26-F1
#
_entry.id   AF-A0A520IB26-F1
#
_cell.length_a   1.000
_cell.length_b   1.000
_cell.length_c   1.000
_cell.angle_alpha   90.00
_cell.angle_beta   90.00
_cell.angle_gamma   90.00
#
_symmetry.space_group_name_H-M   'P 1'
#
loop_
_entity.id
_entity.type
_entity.pdbx_description
1 polymer ?
#
loop_
_entity_poly.entity_id
_entity_poly.type
_entity_poly.pdbx_seq_one_letter_code
_entity_poly.pdbx_strand_id
1 'polypeptide(L)'
;MATTAPTDTDAAASGLVLTPPDPVPVLAPEKATGLVPVEDGVRSKLQDKVAGFVDDLVAQDVNSPEFGKRVDAIAAMGQKEIRAAAEQSNRFLDRPVKAMDGDTGVGADLTELRRTIEKLDPSTNSKLISSRGIMSKLFGGSINTYFDKYRSSQSHISAILKTLARGKDELLMDNAAIDTERSNLWTAMGRLEQMIVLSKEMDARLEDKANDLDHSDPAKAKAIRESALFYVRQRTQDLLT
;
A
#
# COMPACT_ATOMS: atom_id res chain seq x y z
N MET A 1 52.29 -20.95 25.58
CA MET A 1 50.97 -21.63 25.65
C MET A 1 50.31 -21.15 26.93
N ALA A 2 49.10 -20.62 27.01
CA ALA A 2 48.05 -20.34 26.02
C ALA A 2 47.19 -19.18 26.56
N THR A 3 46.72 -18.35 25.64
CA THR A 3 45.77 -17.24 25.79
C THR A 3 44.44 -17.68 26.42
N THR A 4 43.91 -16.92 27.37
CA THR A 4 42.49 -16.98 27.76
C THR A 4 41.77 -15.74 27.21
N ALA A 5 40.79 -16.00 26.35
CA ALA A 5 39.92 -15.02 25.71
C ALA A 5 38.84 -14.49 26.67
N PRO A 6 38.35 -13.24 26.51
CA PRO A 6 37.16 -12.77 27.20
C PRO A 6 35.94 -13.36 26.51
N THR A 7 35.04 -14.01 27.24
CA THR A 7 33.77 -14.50 26.68
C THR A 7 32.68 -13.46 26.93
N ASP A 8 32.20 -12.91 25.82
CA ASP A 8 31.09 -11.96 25.69
C ASP A 8 29.90 -12.32 26.58
N THR A 9 29.63 -11.46 27.57
CA THR A 9 28.40 -11.52 28.40
C THR A 9 27.52 -10.28 28.18
N ASP A 10 27.63 -9.61 27.02
CA ASP A 10 26.97 -8.32 26.79
C ASP A 10 25.97 -8.31 25.63
N ALA A 11 25.29 -9.43 25.39
CA ALA A 11 24.28 -9.56 24.32
C ALA A 11 22.82 -9.72 24.82
N ALA A 12 22.55 -9.52 26.12
CA ALA A 12 21.26 -9.86 26.73
C ALA A 12 20.30 -8.68 26.99
N ALA A 13 20.61 -7.44 26.56
CA ALA A 13 19.79 -6.27 26.92
C ALA A 13 19.34 -5.38 25.75
N SER A 14 19.36 -5.87 24.52
CA SER A 14 18.68 -5.19 23.41
C SER A 14 17.22 -5.63 23.37
N GLY A 15 16.38 -4.99 24.21
CA GLY A 15 14.94 -5.18 24.18
C GLY A 15 14.42 -5.03 22.75
N LEU A 16 13.73 -6.06 22.25
CA LEU A 16 13.12 -6.05 20.93
C LEU A 16 11.93 -5.07 20.95
N VAL A 17 12.19 -3.78 20.74
CA VAL A 17 11.12 -2.76 20.63
C VAL A 17 10.54 -2.83 19.23
N LEU A 18 9.43 -3.55 19.10
CA LEU A 18 8.61 -3.58 17.90
C LEU A 18 7.55 -2.48 18.03
N THR A 19 7.87 -1.27 17.55
CA THR A 19 6.87 -0.22 17.43
C THR A 19 5.99 -0.54 16.22
N PRO A 20 4.69 -0.82 16.40
CA PRO A 20 3.81 -0.96 15.24
C PRO A 20 3.77 0.37 14.47
N PRO A 21 3.72 0.34 13.13
CA PRO A 21 3.58 1.56 12.34
C PRO A 21 2.26 2.27 12.70
N ASP A 22 2.28 3.59 12.71
CA ASP A 22 1.10 4.38 13.05
C ASP A 22 -0.07 4.03 12.11
N PRO A 23 -1.29 3.85 12.66
CA PRO A 23 -2.45 3.52 11.85
C PRO A 23 -2.70 4.64 10.83
N VAL A 24 -2.72 4.26 9.54
CA VAL A 24 -2.94 5.22 8.46
C VAL A 24 -4.36 5.78 8.60
N PRO A 25 -4.55 7.11 8.62
CA PRO A 25 -5.88 7.69 8.71
C PRO A 25 -6.72 7.28 7.49
N VAL A 26 -7.90 6.69 7.76
CA VAL A 26 -8.87 6.34 6.72
C VAL A 26 -9.42 7.61 6.07
N LEU A 27 -9.14 7.79 4.78
CA LEU A 27 -9.68 8.89 3.98
C LEU A 27 -10.99 8.44 3.34
N ALA A 28 -12.02 9.30 3.41
CA ALA A 28 -13.29 9.03 2.73
C ALA A 28 -13.09 9.03 1.19
N PRO A 29 -13.75 8.11 0.45
CA PRO A 29 -13.56 7.94 -1.00
C PRO A 29 -13.89 9.21 -1.79
N GLU A 30 -14.79 10.05 -1.28
CA GLU A 30 -15.23 11.31 -1.89
C GLU A 30 -14.14 12.40 -1.91
N LYS A 31 -13.07 12.25 -1.12
CA LYS A 31 -11.89 13.13 -1.14
C LYS A 31 -10.76 12.60 -2.00
N ALA A 32 -10.96 11.52 -2.76
CA ALA A 32 -9.89 10.89 -3.52
C ALA A 32 -9.57 11.62 -4.85
N THR A 33 -10.54 12.33 -5.43
CA THR A 33 -10.35 13.14 -6.63
C THR A 33 -9.50 14.38 -6.30
N GLY A 34 -8.37 14.55 -6.99
CA GLY A 34 -7.43 15.65 -6.72
C GLY A 34 -6.39 15.41 -5.60
N LEU A 35 -6.24 14.19 -5.08
CA LEU A 35 -5.20 13.86 -4.10
C LEU A 35 -3.78 13.85 -4.69
N VAL A 36 -3.65 13.59 -6.00
CA VAL A 36 -2.37 13.60 -6.70
C VAL A 36 -2.35 14.81 -7.63
N PRO A 37 -1.74 15.93 -7.25
CA PRO A 37 -1.69 17.11 -8.10
C PRO A 37 -0.91 16.81 -9.38
N VAL A 38 -1.49 17.15 -10.53
CA VAL A 38 -0.77 17.15 -11.80
C VAL A 38 0.08 18.42 -11.86
N GLU A 39 1.40 18.25 -11.96
CA GLU A 39 2.36 19.34 -12.11
C GLU A 39 2.00 20.23 -13.31
N ASP A 40 2.14 21.55 -13.17
CA ASP A 40 1.75 22.51 -14.21
C ASP A 40 2.46 22.25 -15.55
N GLY A 41 3.73 21.85 -15.53
CA GLY A 41 4.46 21.49 -16.75
C GLY A 41 3.91 20.24 -17.45
N VAL A 42 3.35 19.29 -16.71
CA VAL A 42 2.66 18.11 -17.27
C VAL A 42 1.29 18.54 -17.80
N ARG A 43 0.56 19.39 -17.06
CA ARG A 43 -0.73 19.94 -17.49
C ARG A 43 -0.61 20.65 -18.83
N SER A 44 0.35 21.57 -19.00
CA SER A 44 0.54 22.27 -20.28
C SER A 44 0.80 21.30 -21.44
N LYS A 45 1.63 20.27 -21.24
CA LYS A 45 1.88 19.24 -22.27
C LYS A 45 0.63 18.44 -22.62
N LEU A 46 -0.24 18.16 -21.65
CA LEU A 46 -1.52 17.51 -21.91
C LEU A 46 -2.44 18.42 -22.72
N GLN A 47 -2.49 19.72 -22.38
CA GLN A 47 -3.26 20.71 -23.12
C GLN A 47 -2.80 20.84 -24.57
N ASP A 48 -1.49 20.87 -24.82
CA ASP A 48 -0.93 20.91 -26.18
C ASP A 48 -1.32 19.67 -27.00
N LYS A 49 -1.26 18.48 -26.36
CA LYS A 49 -1.69 17.23 -27.01
C LYS A 49 -3.17 17.24 -27.35
N VAL A 50 -4.02 17.73 -26.44
CA VAL A 50 -5.46 17.84 -26.69
C VAL A 50 -5.71 18.84 -27.81
N ALA A 51 -5.04 19.99 -27.80
CA ALA A 51 -5.16 21.01 -28.84
C ALA A 51 -4.89 20.42 -30.23
N GLY A 52 -3.73 19.76 -30.40
CA GLY A 52 -3.37 19.13 -31.67
C GLY A 52 -4.34 18.02 -32.08
N PHE A 53 -4.79 17.20 -31.12
CA PHE A 53 -5.76 16.14 -31.40
C PHE A 53 -7.12 16.69 -31.87
N VAL A 54 -7.62 17.74 -31.23
CA VAL A 54 -8.88 18.39 -31.58
C VAL A 54 -8.77 19.09 -32.93
N ASP A 55 -7.69 19.83 -33.18
CA ASP A 55 -7.47 20.50 -34.47
C ASP A 55 -7.41 19.50 -35.62
N ASP A 56 -6.70 18.38 -35.41
CA ASP A 56 -6.64 17.32 -36.39
C ASP A 56 -8.01 16.63 -36.62
N LEU A 57 -8.81 16.43 -35.57
CA LEU A 57 -10.17 15.86 -35.67
C LEU A 57 -11.06 16.78 -36.49
N VAL A 58 -11.01 18.09 -36.21
CA VAL A 58 -11.78 19.12 -36.92
C VAL A 58 -11.30 19.26 -38.36
N ALA A 59 -10.04 18.97 -38.67
CA ALA A 59 -9.54 18.94 -40.04
C ALA A 59 -10.09 17.77 -40.89
N GLN A 60 -10.58 16.68 -40.27
CA GLN A 60 -11.13 15.55 -41.01
C GLN A 60 -12.54 15.84 -41.55
N ASP A 61 -12.92 15.14 -42.63
CA ASP A 61 -14.32 15.10 -43.08
C ASP A 61 -15.13 14.20 -42.15
N VAL A 62 -16.34 14.63 -41.79
CA VAL A 62 -17.21 13.91 -40.83
C VAL A 62 -17.67 12.53 -41.32
N ASN A 63 -17.71 12.31 -42.63
CA ASN A 63 -18.06 11.01 -43.22
C ASN A 63 -16.81 10.16 -43.51
N SER A 64 -15.62 10.65 -43.18
CA SER A 64 -14.38 9.93 -43.42
C SER A 64 -14.13 8.84 -42.36
N PRO A 65 -13.46 7.73 -42.74
CA PRO A 65 -13.00 6.74 -41.78
C PRO A 65 -12.03 7.32 -40.73
N GLU A 66 -11.26 8.35 -41.08
CA GLU A 66 -10.29 8.98 -40.17
C GLU A 66 -10.98 9.76 -39.05
N PHE A 67 -12.12 10.41 -39.33
CA PHE A 67 -12.95 11.02 -38.28
C PHE A 67 -13.45 9.95 -37.31
N GLY A 68 -13.99 8.84 -37.82
CA GLY A 68 -14.44 7.71 -37.01
C GLY A 68 -13.34 7.16 -36.10
N LYS A 69 -12.14 6.91 -36.63
CA LYS A 69 -10.99 6.43 -35.83
C LYS A 69 -10.61 7.37 -34.69
N ARG A 70 -10.70 8.69 -34.91
CA ARG A 70 -10.41 9.68 -33.87
C ARG A 70 -11.49 9.71 -32.80
N VAL A 71 -12.76 9.62 -33.19
CA VAL A 71 -13.87 9.45 -32.24
C VAL A 71 -13.72 8.15 -31.43
N ASP A 72 -13.33 7.05 -32.07
CA ASP A 72 -13.08 5.78 -31.39
C ASP A 72 -11.90 5.89 -30.40
N ALA A 73 -10.86 6.66 -30.75
CA ALA A 73 -9.75 6.93 -29.85
C ALA A 73 -10.19 7.72 -28.61
N ILE A 74 -11.13 8.66 -28.75
CA ILE A 74 -11.79 9.33 -27.61
C ILE A 74 -12.58 8.31 -26.78
N ALA A 75 -13.37 7.44 -27.41
CA ALA A 75 -14.18 6.46 -26.70
C ALA A 75 -13.33 5.42 -25.94
N ALA A 76 -12.13 5.10 -26.45
CA ALA A 76 -11.16 4.20 -25.84
C ALA A 76 -10.25 4.89 -24.79
N MET A 77 -10.27 6.21 -24.72
CA MET A 77 -9.46 7.01 -23.82
C MET A 77 -9.68 6.61 -22.36
N GLY A 78 -8.62 6.45 -21.58
CA GLY A 78 -8.70 6.14 -20.15
C GLY A 78 -9.06 4.70 -19.81
N GLN A 79 -9.49 3.86 -20.77
CA GLN A 79 -9.86 2.47 -20.49
C GLN A 79 -8.68 1.65 -19.95
N LYS A 80 -7.48 1.89 -20.47
CA LYS A 80 -6.27 1.19 -20.03
C LYS A 80 -5.88 1.61 -18.61
N GLU A 81 -5.99 2.90 -18.33
CA GLU A 81 -5.63 3.51 -17.05
C GLU A 81 -6.61 3.06 -15.95
N ILE A 82 -7.91 3.03 -16.24
CA ILE A 82 -8.94 2.48 -15.36
C ILE A 82 -8.65 1.00 -15.04
N ARG A 83 -8.38 0.17 -16.05
CA ARG A 83 -8.03 -1.25 -15.83
C ARG A 83 -6.78 -1.41 -14.98
N ALA A 84 -5.73 -0.64 -15.26
CA ALA A 84 -4.48 -0.69 -14.50
C ALA A 84 -4.69 -0.28 -13.04
N ALA A 85 -5.53 0.73 -12.77
CA ALA A 85 -5.88 1.13 -11.42
C ALA A 85 -6.69 0.06 -10.69
N ALA A 86 -7.68 -0.55 -11.36
CA ALA A 86 -8.49 -1.63 -10.80
C ALA A 86 -7.64 -2.88 -10.47
N GLU A 87 -6.74 -3.29 -11.36
CA GLU A 87 -5.80 -4.40 -11.12
C GLU A 87 -4.90 -4.15 -9.91
N GLN A 88 -4.40 -2.91 -9.76
CA GLN A 88 -3.56 -2.54 -8.63
C GLN A 88 -4.36 -2.53 -7.31
N SER A 89 -5.62 -2.08 -7.34
CA SER A 89 -6.51 -2.11 -6.19
C SER A 89 -6.81 -3.54 -5.75
N ASN A 90 -7.17 -4.44 -6.67
CA ASN A 90 -7.45 -5.83 -6.33
C ASN A 90 -6.25 -6.52 -5.66
N ARG A 91 -5.03 -6.32 -6.20
CA ARG A 91 -3.81 -6.89 -5.60
C ARG A 91 -3.55 -6.40 -4.18
N PHE A 92 -3.84 -5.13 -3.89
CA PHE A 92 -3.70 -4.58 -2.55
C PHE A 92 -4.74 -5.16 -1.58
N LEU A 93 -5.95 -5.45 -2.05
CA LEU A 93 -7.02 -6.05 -1.25
C LEU A 93 -6.80 -7.54 -0.96
N ASP A 94 -6.20 -8.29 -1.90
CA ASP A 94 -5.98 -9.74 -1.75
C ASP A 94 -4.85 -10.07 -0.77
N ARG A 95 -3.90 -9.15 -0.56
CA ARG A 95 -2.70 -9.43 0.24
C ARG A 95 -2.96 -9.53 1.76
N PRO A 96 -3.74 -8.65 2.39
CA PRO A 96 -4.12 -8.78 3.80
C PRO A 96 -4.85 -10.09 4.10
N VAL A 97 -5.71 -10.55 3.19
CA VAL A 97 -6.44 -11.82 3.36
C VAL A 97 -5.46 -12.99 3.42
N LYS A 98 -4.46 -13.01 2.52
CA LYS A 98 -3.43 -14.04 2.50
C LYS A 98 -2.51 -14.02 3.73
N ALA A 99 -2.22 -12.83 4.26
CA ALA A 99 -1.42 -12.68 5.48
C ALA A 99 -2.19 -13.11 6.75
N MET A 100 -3.53 -13.11 6.73
CA MET A 100 -4.36 -13.57 7.85
C MET A 100 -4.52 -15.09 7.90
N ASP A 101 -4.48 -15.79 6.76
CA ASP A 101 -4.59 -17.25 6.67
C ASP A 101 -3.26 -17.98 6.97
N GLY A 102 -2.13 -17.26 6.88
CA GLY A 102 -0.77 -17.79 7.03
C GLY A 102 -0.30 -17.92 8.49
N ASP A 103 -0.92 -18.81 9.25
CA ASP A 103 -0.41 -19.36 10.51
C ASP A 103 -0.24 -18.38 11.70
N THR A 104 -0.31 -18.94 12.91
CA THR A 104 -0.30 -18.23 14.20
C THR A 104 0.66 -17.03 14.29
N GLY A 105 0.09 -15.83 14.36
CA GLY A 105 0.84 -14.58 14.21
C GLY A 105 1.88 -14.30 15.30
N VAL A 106 2.90 -13.52 14.94
CA VAL A 106 3.99 -13.01 15.79
C VAL A 106 3.52 -12.51 17.17
N GLY A 107 2.30 -12.00 17.29
CA GLY A 107 1.69 -11.59 18.57
C GLY A 107 1.45 -12.74 19.57
N ALA A 108 1.12 -13.94 19.09
CA ALA A 108 0.97 -15.14 19.92
C ALA A 108 2.34 -15.57 20.46
N ASP A 109 3.36 -15.61 19.61
CA ASP A 109 4.75 -15.94 19.98
C ASP A 109 5.34 -14.94 20.99
N LEU A 110 5.09 -13.63 20.82
CA LEU A 110 5.53 -12.61 21.79
C LEU A 110 4.83 -12.78 23.15
N THR A 111 3.56 -13.15 23.14
CA THR A 111 2.80 -13.43 24.36
C THR A 111 3.34 -14.67 25.06
N GLU A 112 3.71 -15.71 24.30
CA GLU A 112 4.34 -16.91 24.83
C GLU A 112 5.75 -16.66 25.36
N LEU A 113 6.56 -15.85 24.66
CA LEU A 113 7.88 -15.43 25.11
C LEU A 113 7.77 -14.69 26.45
N ARG A 114 6.86 -13.72 26.55
CA ARG A 114 6.61 -12.96 27.78
C ARG A 114 6.25 -13.88 28.95
N ARG A 115 5.32 -14.80 28.74
CA ARG A 115 4.91 -15.79 29.75
C ARG A 115 6.06 -16.70 30.18
N THR A 116 6.93 -17.09 29.24
CA THR A 116 8.08 -17.94 29.52
C THR A 116 9.13 -17.19 30.34
N ILE A 117 9.45 -15.94 29.97
CA ILE A 117 10.37 -15.07 30.72
C ILE A 117 9.83 -14.79 32.13
N GLU A 118 8.54 -14.47 32.27
CA GLU A 118 7.90 -14.19 33.56
C GLU A 118 7.88 -15.40 34.50
N LYS A 119 7.78 -16.63 33.97
CA LYS A 119 7.91 -17.88 34.74
C LYS A 119 9.35 -18.13 35.22
N LEU A 120 10.34 -17.62 34.49
CA LEU A 120 11.76 -17.75 34.81
C LEU A 120 12.26 -16.64 35.76
N ASP A 121 11.45 -15.60 36.04
CA ASP A 121 11.79 -14.53 36.97
C ASP A 121 11.83 -15.05 38.44
N PRO A 122 12.98 -14.96 39.14
CA PRO A 122 13.13 -15.43 40.51
C PRO A 122 12.32 -14.60 41.53
N SER A 123 11.93 -13.37 41.19
CA SER A 123 11.19 -12.46 42.08
C SER A 123 9.73 -12.86 42.29
N THR A 124 9.10 -13.45 41.27
CA THR A 124 7.72 -13.95 41.30
C THR A 124 7.60 -15.22 42.15
N ASN A 125 8.63 -16.07 42.13
CA ASN A 125 8.70 -17.32 42.90
C ASN A 125 9.20 -17.12 44.35
N SER A 126 9.87 -16.00 44.63
CA SER A 126 10.37 -15.66 45.98
C SER A 126 9.25 -15.41 47.00
N LYS A 127 8.07 -14.98 46.56
CA LYS A 127 6.91 -14.74 47.44
C LYS A 127 6.38 -15.99 48.13
N LEU A 128 6.67 -17.20 47.62
CA LEU A 128 6.32 -18.46 48.28
C LEU A 128 7.37 -18.94 49.30
N ILE A 129 8.52 -18.28 49.40
CA ILE A 129 9.64 -18.67 50.27
C ILE A 129 9.70 -17.80 51.56
N SER A 130 8.82 -16.80 51.69
CA SER A 130 8.81 -15.87 52.83
C SER A 130 8.09 -16.37 54.10
N SER A 131 7.48 -17.57 54.13
CA SER A 131 6.93 -18.11 55.38
C SER A 131 8.05 -18.73 56.21
N ARG A 132 8.63 -17.88 57.06
CA ARG A 132 9.57 -18.22 58.15
C ARG A 132 9.13 -19.48 58.89
N GLY A 133 10.01 -20.49 58.91
CA GLY A 133 9.89 -21.62 59.82
C GLY A 133 10.79 -22.80 59.49
N ILE A 134 11.99 -22.82 60.10
CA ILE A 134 12.81 -24.00 60.48
C ILE A 134 13.21 -25.07 59.43
N MET A 135 12.74 -25.04 58.18
CA MET A 135 13.04 -26.07 57.17
C MET A 135 14.14 -25.70 56.15
N SER A 136 14.65 -24.47 56.18
CA SER A 136 15.57 -23.94 55.15
C SER A 136 16.96 -24.59 55.09
N LYS A 137 17.35 -25.41 56.07
CA LYS A 137 18.64 -26.13 56.06
C LYS A 137 18.65 -27.45 55.26
N LEU A 138 17.49 -27.96 54.84
CA LEU A 138 17.39 -29.15 53.98
C LEU A 138 17.13 -28.83 52.50
N PHE A 139 16.89 -27.56 52.16
CA PHE A 139 16.55 -27.12 50.80
C PHE A 139 17.66 -26.28 50.14
N GLY A 140 18.87 -26.82 50.10
CA GLY A 140 19.98 -26.29 49.27
C GLY A 140 19.75 -26.41 47.75
N GLY A 141 18.53 -26.71 47.31
CA GLY A 141 18.18 -27.00 45.92
C GLY A 141 17.58 -25.83 45.13
N SER A 142 17.26 -24.67 45.72
CA SER A 142 16.54 -23.62 44.99
C SER A 142 17.33 -23.06 43.79
N ILE A 143 18.66 -22.97 43.93
CA ILE A 143 19.57 -22.53 42.86
C ILE A 143 19.74 -23.62 41.81
N ASN A 144 19.90 -24.89 42.20
CA ASN A 144 20.01 -25.99 41.24
C ASN A 144 18.71 -26.18 40.45
N THR A 145 17.55 -26.12 41.13
CA THR A 145 16.23 -26.16 40.47
C THR A 145 16.00 -24.95 39.56
N TYR A 146 16.54 -23.78 39.89
CA TYR A 146 16.53 -22.61 39.00
C TYR A 146 17.38 -22.85 37.74
N PHE A 147 18.62 -23.32 37.89
CA PHE A 147 19.50 -23.62 36.75
C PHE A 147 18.98 -24.79 35.90
N ASP A 148 18.36 -25.80 36.51
CA ASP A 148 17.72 -26.92 35.80
C ASP A 148 16.51 -26.45 34.99
N LYS A 149 15.66 -25.58 35.56
CA LYS A 149 14.54 -24.96 34.82
C LYS A 149 15.03 -24.05 33.70
N TYR A 150 16.07 -23.25 33.95
CA TYR A 150 16.68 -22.40 32.92
C TYR A 150 17.25 -23.22 31.78
N ARG A 151 18.05 -24.25 32.09
CA ARG A 151 18.63 -25.18 31.10
C ARG A 151 17.54 -25.92 30.32
N SER A 152 16.45 -26.32 30.99
CA SER A 152 15.31 -27.00 30.36
C SER A 152 14.48 -26.07 29.48
N SER A 153 14.36 -24.78 29.81
CA SER A 153 13.60 -23.79 29.03
C SER A 153 14.42 -23.11 27.94
N GLN A 154 15.75 -23.25 27.94
CA GLN A 154 16.64 -22.64 26.95
C GLN A 154 16.33 -23.09 25.52
N SER A 155 16.00 -24.37 25.31
CA SER A 155 15.59 -24.87 23.99
C SER A 155 14.26 -24.27 23.52
N HIS A 156 13.28 -24.12 24.42
CA HIS A 156 11.97 -23.52 24.15
C HIS A 156 12.07 -22.03 23.83
N ILE A 157 12.83 -21.27 24.62
CA ILE A 157 13.09 -19.83 24.39
C ILE A 157 13.83 -19.65 23.06
N SER A 158 14.82 -20.49 22.76
CA SER A 158 15.56 -20.42 21.49
C SER A 158 14.67 -20.73 20.28
N ALA A 159 13.71 -21.65 20.42
CA ALA A 159 12.72 -21.93 19.39
C ALA A 159 11.78 -20.74 19.15
N ILE A 160 11.23 -20.13 20.22
CA ILE A 160 10.37 -18.94 20.12
C ILE A 160 11.13 -17.77 19.50
N LEU A 161 12.37 -17.49 19.95
CA LEU A 161 13.20 -16.42 19.39
C LEU A 161 13.49 -16.62 17.90
N LYS A 162 13.67 -17.88 17.47
CA LYS A 162 13.87 -18.20 16.05
C LYS A 162 12.61 -17.97 15.22
N THR A 163 11.43 -18.29 15.75
CA THR A 163 10.14 -17.98 15.09
C THR A 163 9.90 -16.47 15.04
N LEU A 164 10.16 -15.75 16.13
CA LEU A 164 10.06 -14.29 16.19
C LEU A 164 11.03 -13.59 15.24
N ALA A 165 12.27 -14.08 15.12
CA ALA A 165 13.23 -13.56 14.15
C ALA A 165 12.75 -13.75 12.72
N ARG A 166 12.21 -14.94 12.39
CA ARG A 166 11.61 -15.20 11.07
C ARG A 166 10.40 -14.30 10.80
N GLY A 167 9.51 -14.16 11.78
CA GLY A 167 8.33 -13.29 11.66
C GLY A 167 8.72 -11.81 11.53
N LYS A 168 9.79 -11.36 12.19
CA LYS A 168 10.36 -10.02 11.96
C LYS A 168 10.88 -9.86 10.53
N ASP A 169 11.64 -10.83 10.03
CA ASP A 169 12.18 -10.78 8.66
C ASP A 169 11.04 -10.76 7.62
N GLU A 170 9.99 -11.54 7.84
CA GLU A 170 8.77 -11.54 7.04
C GLU A 170 8.04 -10.19 7.09
N LEU A 171 7.83 -9.60 8.28
CA LEU A 171 7.25 -8.26 8.41
C LEU A 171 8.08 -7.17 7.75
N LEU A 172 9.42 -7.28 7.77
CA LEU A 172 10.29 -6.33 7.08
C LEU A 172 10.18 -6.47 5.55
N MET A 173 10.12 -7.71 5.05
CA MET A 173 9.89 -7.98 3.62
C MET A 173 8.51 -7.46 3.18
N ASP A 174 7.47 -7.69 3.98
CA ASP A 174 6.11 -7.22 3.72
C ASP A 174 6.04 -5.70 3.72
N ASN A 175 6.66 -5.02 4.69
CA ASN A 175 6.71 -3.56 4.72
C ASN A 175 7.37 -2.97 3.46
N ALA A 176 8.50 -3.53 3.01
CA ALA A 176 9.16 -3.10 1.77
C ALA A 176 8.26 -3.31 0.53
N ALA A 177 7.50 -4.42 0.52
CA ALA A 177 6.57 -4.70 -0.55
C ALA A 177 5.32 -3.79 -0.50
N ILE A 178 4.83 -3.39 0.70
CA ILE A 178 3.78 -2.37 0.89
C ILE A 178 4.22 -1.02 0.31
N ASP A 179 5.45 -0.59 0.56
CA ASP A 179 5.93 0.70 0.06
C ASP A 179 5.99 0.73 -1.48
N THR A 180 6.40 -0.38 -2.10
CA THR A 180 6.36 -0.54 -3.56
C THR A 180 4.93 -0.48 -4.09
N GLU A 181 3.97 -1.10 -3.42
CA GLU A 181 2.56 -1.05 -3.78
C GLU A 181 1.96 0.34 -3.63
N ARG A 182 2.30 1.06 -2.56
CA ARG A 182 1.88 2.46 -2.36
C ARG A 182 2.41 3.34 -3.49
N SER A 183 3.66 3.17 -3.88
CA SER A 183 4.26 3.88 -5.02
C SER A 183 3.52 3.58 -6.34
N ASN A 184 3.18 2.31 -6.56
CA ASN A 184 2.42 1.88 -7.74
C ASN A 184 1.00 2.45 -7.75
N LEU A 185 0.31 2.46 -6.60
CA LEU A 185 -1.01 3.08 -6.44
C LEU A 185 -0.95 4.58 -6.70
N TRP A 186 0.04 5.28 -6.13
CA TRP A 186 0.23 6.71 -6.34
C TRP A 186 0.45 7.03 -7.82
N THR A 187 1.26 6.22 -8.50
CA THR A 187 1.50 6.34 -9.95
C THR A 187 0.21 6.12 -10.75
N ALA A 188 -0.61 5.12 -10.38
CA ALA A 188 -1.89 4.86 -11.02
C ALA A 188 -2.89 6.02 -10.81
N MET A 189 -3.01 6.52 -9.58
CA MET A 189 -3.84 7.69 -9.26
C MET A 189 -3.38 8.94 -10.02
N GLY A 190 -2.07 9.18 -10.13
CA GLY A 190 -1.53 10.29 -10.91
C GLY A 190 -1.86 10.17 -12.40
N ARG A 191 -1.90 8.96 -12.97
CA ARG A 191 -2.33 8.74 -14.36
C ARG A 191 -3.83 8.97 -14.55
N LEU A 192 -4.65 8.55 -13.59
CA LEU A 192 -6.09 8.82 -13.60
C LEU A 192 -6.37 10.33 -13.54
N GLU A 193 -5.70 11.06 -12.66
CA GLU A 193 -5.85 12.52 -12.57
C GLU A 193 -5.43 13.20 -13.88
N GLN A 194 -4.30 12.78 -14.48
CA GLN A 194 -3.91 13.27 -15.81
C GLN A 194 -5.00 13.03 -16.86
N MET A 195 -5.69 11.88 -16.78
CA MET A 195 -6.78 11.56 -17.71
C MET A 195 -8.02 12.43 -17.48
N ILE A 196 -8.36 12.74 -16.22
CA ILE A 196 -9.45 13.67 -15.87
C ILE A 196 -9.14 15.09 -16.38
N VAL A 197 -7.90 15.56 -16.22
CA VAL A 197 -7.46 16.86 -16.75
C VAL A 197 -7.56 16.87 -18.27
N LEU A 198 -7.09 15.80 -18.93
CA LEU A 198 -7.12 15.67 -20.38
C LEU A 198 -8.57 15.63 -20.91
N SER A 199 -9.47 14.91 -20.24
CA SER A 199 -10.87 14.81 -20.67
C SER A 199 -11.62 16.13 -20.52
N LYS A 200 -11.39 16.87 -19.42
CA LYS A 200 -11.98 18.21 -19.20
C LYS A 200 -11.48 19.23 -20.22
N GLU A 201 -10.19 19.23 -20.52
CA GLU A 201 -9.63 20.12 -21.55
C GLU A 201 -10.19 19.78 -22.93
N MET A 202 -10.36 18.48 -23.23
CA MET A 202 -10.93 18.04 -24.50
C MET A 202 -12.40 18.41 -24.64
N ASP A 203 -13.18 18.30 -23.56
CA ASP A 203 -14.59 18.72 -23.52
C ASP A 203 -14.72 20.20 -23.88
N ALA A 204 -13.99 21.06 -23.17
CA ALA A 204 -14.01 22.51 -23.38
C ALA A 204 -13.62 22.87 -24.83
N ARG A 205 -12.53 22.30 -25.35
CA ARG A 205 -12.05 22.61 -26.71
C ARG A 205 -12.99 22.11 -27.80
N LEU A 206 -13.57 20.92 -27.64
CA LEU A 206 -14.54 20.40 -28.61
C LEU A 206 -15.82 21.23 -28.61
N GLU A 207 -16.27 21.68 -27.44
CA GLU A 207 -17.41 22.58 -27.31
C GLU A 207 -17.13 23.93 -28.00
N ASP A 208 -15.98 24.55 -27.72
CA ASP A 208 -15.56 25.80 -28.35
C ASP A 208 -15.50 25.67 -29.89
N LYS A 209 -14.83 24.62 -30.39
CA LYS A 209 -14.73 24.37 -31.84
C LYS A 209 -16.09 24.10 -32.48
N ALA A 210 -16.98 23.38 -31.81
CA ALA A 210 -18.33 23.15 -32.32
C ALA A 210 -19.12 24.47 -32.40
N ASN A 211 -18.98 25.35 -31.42
CA ASN A 211 -19.62 26.67 -31.41
C ASN A 211 -19.08 27.56 -32.55
N ASP A 212 -17.77 27.56 -32.79
CA ASP A 212 -17.15 28.28 -33.91
C ASP A 212 -17.67 27.78 -35.27
N LEU A 213 -17.94 26.48 -35.37
CA LEU A 213 -18.43 25.83 -36.58
C LEU A 213 -19.94 26.03 -36.81
N ASP A 214 -20.74 26.43 -35.82
CA ASP A 214 -22.20 26.58 -35.99
C ASP A 214 -22.58 27.56 -37.10
N HIS A 215 -21.74 28.56 -37.36
CA HIS A 215 -21.99 29.57 -38.39
C HIS A 215 -21.40 29.22 -39.75
N SER A 216 -20.40 28.32 -39.80
CA SER A 216 -19.63 28.02 -41.01
C SER A 216 -19.88 26.62 -41.56
N ASP A 217 -20.00 25.62 -40.68
CA ASP A 217 -20.32 24.23 -41.00
C ASP A 217 -21.19 23.60 -39.89
N PRO A 218 -22.51 23.89 -39.90
CA PRO A 218 -23.43 23.39 -38.87
C PRO A 218 -23.52 21.86 -38.83
N ALA A 219 -23.30 21.20 -39.97
CA ALA A 219 -23.34 19.74 -40.05
C ALA A 219 -22.14 19.14 -39.30
N LYS A 220 -20.94 19.72 -39.46
CA LYS A 220 -19.76 19.31 -38.71
C LYS A 220 -19.85 19.64 -37.22
N ALA A 221 -20.37 20.81 -36.87
CA ALA A 221 -20.63 21.19 -35.48
C ALA A 221 -21.54 20.16 -34.79
N LYS A 222 -22.63 19.77 -35.45
CA LYS A 222 -23.55 18.73 -34.97
C LYS A 222 -22.84 17.39 -34.80
N ALA A 223 -22.08 16.94 -35.79
CA ALA A 223 -21.34 15.69 -35.72
C ALA A 223 -20.35 15.65 -34.55
N ILE A 224 -19.60 16.73 -34.32
CA ILE A 224 -18.66 16.83 -33.18
C ILE A 224 -19.40 16.71 -31.84
N ARG A 225 -20.55 17.38 -31.68
CA ARG A 225 -21.34 17.31 -30.44
C ARG A 225 -21.93 15.93 -30.18
N GLU A 226 -22.51 15.31 -31.20
CA GLU A 226 -23.20 14.02 -31.06
C GLU A 226 -22.24 12.84 -30.96
N SER A 227 -21.00 12.99 -31.42
CA SER A 227 -19.97 11.94 -31.38
C SER A 227 -18.89 12.24 -30.35
N ALA A 228 -17.89 13.04 -30.72
CA ALA A 228 -16.70 13.30 -29.92
C ALA A 228 -17.05 13.85 -28.52
N LEU A 229 -17.86 14.92 -28.45
CA LEU A 229 -18.20 15.56 -27.18
C LEU A 229 -19.01 14.64 -26.26
N PHE A 230 -19.97 13.89 -26.83
CA PHE A 230 -20.72 12.88 -26.09
C PHE A 230 -19.80 11.85 -25.42
N TYR A 231 -18.86 11.27 -26.19
CA TYR A 231 -17.93 10.28 -25.64
C TYR A 231 -16.95 10.89 -24.63
N VAL A 232 -16.46 12.11 -24.83
CA VAL A 232 -15.60 12.78 -23.83
C VAL A 232 -16.34 12.97 -22.50
N ARG A 233 -17.61 13.42 -22.54
CA ARG A 233 -18.42 13.63 -21.33
C ARG A 233 -18.70 12.33 -20.61
N GLN A 234 -19.08 11.30 -21.36
CA GLN A 234 -19.25 9.95 -20.81
C GLN A 234 -17.96 9.47 -20.14
N ARG A 235 -16.80 9.63 -20.79
CA ARG A 235 -15.52 9.20 -20.24
C ARG A 235 -15.12 10.00 -19.01
N THR A 236 -15.37 11.30 -19.00
CA THR A 236 -15.13 12.14 -17.82
C THR A 236 -15.95 11.67 -16.64
N GLN A 237 -17.21 11.31 -16.85
CA GLN A 237 -18.05 10.74 -15.79
C GLN A 237 -17.52 9.38 -15.31
N ASP A 238 -17.19 8.48 -16.23
CA ASP A 238 -16.66 7.15 -15.90
C ASP A 238 -15.30 7.22 -15.16
N LEU A 239 -14.49 8.25 -15.41
CA LEU A 239 -13.21 8.46 -14.71
C LEU A 239 -13.38 8.99 -13.27
N LEU A 240 -14.54 9.56 -12.95
CA LEU A 240 -14.85 10.13 -11.64
C LEU A 240 -15.56 9.12 -10.71
N THR A 241 -15.97 7.96 -11.23
CA THR A 241 -16.66 6.88 -10.49
C THR A 241 -15.74 5.71 -10.21
#